data_AF-A0A8T7HFN6-F1
#
_entry.id   AF-A0A8T7HFN6-F1
#
_cell.length_a   1.000
_cell.length_b   1.000
_cell.length_c   1.000
_cell.angle_alpha   90.00
_cell.angle_beta   90.00
_cell.angle_gamma   90.00
#
_symmetry.space_group_name_H-M   'P 1'
#
loop_
_entity.id
_entity.type
_entity.pdbx_description
1 polymer ?
#
loop_
_entity_poly.entity_id
_entity_poly.type
_entity_poly.pdbx_seq_one_letter_code
_entity_poly.pdbx_strand_id
1 'polypeptide(L)'
;MEIKEKFVGAAGSASGIASILGSWQVCHNLCLGLIALLSVIGITVVGMPLLFLTKLAVPFWIVAVSLLVIVLYFYFKKGCISQKLILFNLGVIIAATPFQSLQSFSPVFWIVGGALVALSIFLFVKDKIKR
;
A
#
# COMPACT_ATOMS: atom_id res chain seq x y z
N MET A 1 -35.29 -1.92 -9.93
CA MET A 1 -33.89 -1.79 -9.49
C MET A 1 -33.69 -2.66 -8.24
N GLU A 2 -34.19 -3.89 -8.28
CA GLU A 2 -33.53 -5.11 -8.78
C GLU A 2 -32.37 -5.54 -7.90
N ILE A 3 -32.73 -6.39 -6.93
CA ILE A 3 -31.89 -7.16 -6.00
C ILE A 3 -30.67 -7.79 -6.70
N LYS A 4 -30.78 -8.05 -8.01
CA LYS A 4 -29.72 -8.53 -8.90
C LYS A 4 -28.47 -7.62 -8.93
N GLU A 5 -28.63 -6.29 -8.95
CA GLU A 5 -27.50 -5.35 -8.97
C GLU A 5 -26.78 -5.29 -7.61
N LYS A 6 -27.53 -5.38 -6.51
CA LYS A 6 -26.96 -5.48 -5.15
C LYS A 6 -26.21 -6.80 -4.95
N PHE A 7 -26.73 -7.90 -5.49
CA PHE A 7 -26.09 -9.21 -5.40
C PHE A 7 -24.83 -9.31 -6.29
N VAL A 8 -24.88 -8.76 -7.51
CA VAL A 8 -23.72 -8.69 -8.40
C VAL A 8 -22.67 -7.72 -7.86
N GLY A 9 -23.07 -6.60 -7.25
CA GLY A 9 -22.16 -5.67 -6.57
C GLY A 9 -21.53 -6.24 -5.30
N ALA A 10 -22.29 -7.02 -4.51
CA ALA A 10 -21.79 -7.71 -3.32
C ALA A 10 -20.89 -8.89 -3.68
N ALA A 11 -21.28 -9.70 -4.67
CA ALA A 11 -20.48 -10.81 -5.19
C ALA A 11 -19.20 -10.32 -5.86
N GLY A 12 -19.25 -9.20 -6.60
CA GLY A 12 -18.07 -8.53 -7.17
C GLY A 12 -17.14 -7.95 -6.11
N SER A 13 -17.69 -7.42 -5.01
CA SER A 13 -16.89 -6.95 -3.87
C SER A 13 -16.26 -8.12 -3.10
N ALA A 14 -17.00 -9.21 -2.90
CA ALA A 14 -16.53 -10.41 -2.20
C ALA A 14 -15.46 -11.17 -3.01
N SER A 15 -15.64 -11.28 -4.32
CA SER A 15 -14.62 -11.87 -5.21
C SER A 15 -13.39 -10.98 -5.35
N GLY A 16 -13.54 -9.64 -5.32
CA GLY A 16 -12.42 -8.71 -5.20
C GLY A 16 -11.63 -8.88 -3.90
N ILE A 17 -12.31 -9.00 -2.75
CA ILE A 17 -11.67 -9.25 -1.44
C ILE A 17 -11.04 -10.63 -1.40
N ALA A 18 -11.68 -11.67 -1.96
CA ALA A 18 -11.14 -13.02 -2.01
C ALA A 18 -9.91 -13.12 -2.93
N SER A 19 -9.89 -12.41 -4.06
CA SER A 19 -8.69 -12.31 -4.91
C SER A 19 -7.54 -11.62 -4.21
N ILE A 20 -7.82 -10.56 -3.43
CA ILE A 20 -6.80 -9.87 -2.63
C ILE A 20 -6.31 -10.77 -1.50
N LEU A 21 -7.19 -11.52 -0.81
CA LEU A 21 -6.81 -12.43 0.28
C LEU A 21 -6.04 -13.66 -0.23
N GLY A 22 -6.42 -14.21 -1.39
CA GLY A 22 -5.71 -15.33 -2.01
C GLY A 22 -4.33 -14.93 -2.54
N SER A 23 -4.25 -13.79 -3.24
CA SER A 23 -2.98 -13.18 -3.63
C SER A 23 -2.12 -12.81 -2.41
N TRP A 24 -2.74 -12.26 -1.35
CA TRP A 24 -2.08 -11.96 -0.09
C TRP A 24 -1.49 -13.21 0.53
N GLN A 25 -2.20 -14.34 0.58
CA GLN A 25 -1.69 -15.57 1.19
C GLN A 25 -0.44 -16.10 0.47
N VAL A 26 -0.42 -16.05 -0.86
CA VAL A 26 0.73 -16.49 -1.66
C VAL A 26 1.89 -15.51 -1.52
N CYS A 27 1.64 -14.20 -1.67
CA CYS A 27 2.67 -13.18 -1.50
C CYS A 27 3.19 -13.12 -0.06
N HIS A 28 2.34 -13.33 0.94
CA HIS A 28 2.68 -13.30 2.35
C HIS A 28 3.45 -14.56 2.78
N ASN A 29 3.09 -15.75 2.31
CA ASN A 29 3.87 -16.96 2.56
C ASN A 29 5.24 -16.92 1.85
N LEU A 30 5.28 -16.36 0.64
CA LEU A 30 6.54 -16.18 -0.09
C LEU A 30 7.41 -15.09 0.55
N CYS A 31 6.81 -13.99 1.00
CA CYS A 31 7.49 -12.96 1.80
C CYS A 31 7.98 -13.51 3.15
N LEU A 32 7.18 -14.29 3.87
CA LEU A 32 7.58 -14.92 5.14
C LEU A 32 8.71 -15.93 4.93
N GLY A 33 8.65 -16.74 3.86
CA GLY A 33 9.72 -17.66 3.49
C GLY A 33 11.02 -16.93 3.15
N LEU A 34 10.94 -15.86 2.34
CA LEU A 34 12.08 -15.00 2.06
C LEU A 34 12.63 -14.37 3.35
N ILE A 35 11.78 -13.74 4.17
CA ILE A 35 12.18 -13.08 5.41
C ILE A 35 12.81 -14.09 6.38
N ALA A 36 12.30 -15.32 6.49
CA ALA A 36 12.88 -16.36 7.32
C ALA A 36 14.28 -16.76 6.83
N LEU A 37 14.46 -16.97 5.52
CA LEU A 37 15.75 -17.29 4.92
C LEU A 37 16.76 -16.12 5.09
N LEU A 38 16.32 -14.91 4.76
CA LEU A 38 17.09 -13.67 4.91
C LEU A 38 17.40 -13.35 6.38
N SER A 39 16.52 -13.73 7.31
CA SER A 39 16.72 -13.60 8.75
C SER A 39 17.83 -14.54 9.24
N VAL A 40 17.82 -15.80 8.82
CA VAL A 40 18.88 -16.76 9.16
C VAL A 40 20.24 -16.29 8.64
N ILE A 41 20.29 -15.77 7.41
CA ILE A 41 21.53 -15.22 6.83
C ILE A 41 21.92 -13.90 7.51
N GLY A 42 20.97 -13.01 7.78
CA GLY A 42 21.22 -11.70 8.40
C GLY A 42 21.65 -11.80 9.88
N ILE A 43 21.11 -12.76 10.63
CA ILE A 43 21.55 -13.07 12.00
C ILE A 43 22.97 -13.61 12.00
N THR A 44 23.30 -14.52 11.08
CA THR A 44 24.60 -15.18 11.04
C THR A 44 25.74 -14.28 10.53
N VAL A 45 25.45 -13.34 9.63
CA VAL A 45 26.48 -12.50 8.99
C VAL A 45 26.60 -11.11 9.65
N VAL A 46 25.51 -10.54 10.16
CA VAL A 46 25.46 -9.12 10.58
C VAL A 46 24.85 -8.92 11.97
N GLY A 47 24.37 -9.98 12.64
CA GLY A 47 23.75 -9.91 13.97
C GLY A 47 22.37 -9.21 14.01
N MET A 48 21.86 -8.72 12.88
CA MET A 48 20.54 -8.10 12.76
C MET A 48 19.83 -8.55 11.47
N PRO A 49 18.74 -9.34 11.55
CA PRO A 49 18.11 -9.99 10.40
C PRO A 49 17.52 -9.02 9.35
N LEU A 50 17.14 -7.81 9.75
CA LEU A 50 16.38 -6.88 8.90
C LEU A 50 17.20 -5.74 8.28
N LEU A 51 18.51 -5.66 8.58
CA LEU A 51 19.34 -4.54 8.16
C LEU A 51 19.50 -4.49 6.63
N PHE A 52 19.45 -5.64 5.94
CA PHE A 52 19.46 -5.73 4.48
C PHE A 52 18.26 -5.03 3.82
N LEU A 53 17.07 -5.09 4.41
CA LEU A 53 15.87 -4.43 3.87
C LEU A 53 16.01 -2.90 3.85
N THR A 54 16.82 -2.31 4.73
CA THR A 54 17.07 -0.86 4.72
C THR A 54 17.83 -0.40 3.47
N LYS A 55 18.69 -1.27 2.89
CA LYS A 55 19.39 -0.99 1.63
C LYS A 55 18.45 -1.09 0.43
N LEU A 56 17.43 -1.93 0.52
CA LEU A 56 16.39 -2.09 -0.51
C LEU A 56 15.20 -1.13 -0.34
N ALA A 57 15.06 -0.46 0.80
CA ALA A 57 13.95 0.44 1.05
C ALA A 57 13.89 1.57 0.02
N VAL A 58 15.05 2.13 -0.37
CA VAL A 58 15.13 3.19 -1.38
C VAL A 58 14.66 2.72 -2.77
N PRO A 59 15.18 1.62 -3.36
CA PRO A 59 14.68 1.16 -4.65
C PRO A 59 13.20 0.77 -4.62
N PHE A 60 12.70 0.14 -3.53
CA PHE A 60 11.26 -0.14 -3.40
C PHE A 60 10.42 1.14 -3.36
N TRP A 61 10.88 2.17 -2.65
CA TRP A 61 10.19 3.46 -2.60
C TRP A 61 10.16 4.14 -3.98
N ILE A 62 11.26 4.09 -4.74
CA ILE A 62 11.31 4.61 -6.12
C ILE A 62 10.31 3.88 -7.02
N VAL A 63 10.21 2.55 -6.89
CA VAL A 63 9.21 1.76 -7.62
C VAL A 63 7.79 2.15 -7.20
N ALA A 64 7.52 2.36 -5.92
CA ALA A 64 6.22 2.81 -5.45
C ALA A 64 5.83 4.18 -6.04
N VAL A 65 6.78 5.14 -6.05
CA VAL A 65 6.58 6.46 -6.65
C VAL A 65 6.35 6.36 -8.16
N SER A 66 7.12 5.54 -8.87
CA SER A 66 6.96 5.39 -10.33
C SER A 66 5.60 4.77 -10.69
N LEU A 67 5.14 3.78 -9.92
CA LEU A 67 3.78 3.24 -10.08
C LEU A 67 2.72 4.30 -9.78
N LEU A 68 2.90 5.13 -8.73
CA LEU A 68 1.96 6.21 -8.44
C LEU A 68 1.88 7.22 -9.59
N VAL A 69 3.00 7.54 -10.25
CA VAL A 69 3.02 8.42 -11.44
C VAL A 69 2.23 7.81 -12.59
N ILE A 70 2.38 6.51 -12.84
CA ILE A 70 1.61 5.79 -13.87
C ILE A 70 0.11 5.82 -13.54
N VAL A 71 -0.24 5.58 -12.28
CA VAL A 71 -1.63 5.64 -11.79
C VAL A 71 -2.20 7.06 -11.98
N LEU A 72 -1.44 8.10 -11.66
CA LEU A 72 -1.83 9.49 -11.89
C LEU A 72 -2.03 9.78 -13.38
N TYR A 73 -1.15 9.28 -14.26
CA TYR A 73 -1.33 9.41 -15.70
C TYR A 73 -2.66 8.79 -16.18
N PHE A 74 -2.98 7.57 -15.71
CA PHE A 74 -4.26 6.93 -16.03
C PHE A 74 -5.46 7.67 -15.43
N TYR A 75 -5.31 8.26 -14.24
CA TYR A 75 -6.35 9.09 -13.63
C TYR A 75 -6.69 10.30 -14.51
N PHE A 76 -5.70 11.06 -14.96
CA PHE A 76 -5.96 12.23 -15.80
C PHE A 76 -6.40 11.87 -17.22
N LYS A 77 -5.84 10.81 -17.81
CA LYS A 77 -6.14 10.44 -19.20
C LYS A 77 -7.46 9.67 -19.36
N LYS A 78 -7.80 8.80 -18.40
CA LYS A 78 -8.94 7.89 -18.51
C LYS A 78 -10.00 8.10 -17.45
N GLY A 79 -9.72 8.80 -16.36
CA GLY A 79 -10.68 9.05 -15.27
C GLY A 79 -11.15 7.78 -14.54
N CYS A 80 -10.57 6.61 -14.83
CA CYS A 80 -11.07 5.31 -14.35
C CYS A 80 -10.64 4.97 -12.91
N ILE A 81 -9.79 5.80 -12.29
CA ILE A 81 -9.20 5.52 -10.98
C ILE A 81 -9.85 6.41 -9.91
N SER A 82 -10.22 5.83 -8.77
CA SER A 82 -10.79 6.57 -7.66
C SER A 82 -9.76 7.51 -7.04
N GLN A 83 -10.11 8.80 -6.93
CA GLN A 83 -9.28 9.82 -6.27
C GLN A 83 -8.88 9.42 -4.84
N LYS A 84 -9.73 8.68 -4.14
CA LYS A 84 -9.48 8.23 -2.76
C LYS A 84 -8.34 7.22 -2.68
N LEU A 85 -8.26 6.34 -3.68
CA LEU A 85 -7.21 5.33 -3.76
C LEU A 85 -5.85 6.00 -4.03
N ILE A 86 -5.84 7.05 -4.86
CA ILE A 86 -4.64 7.86 -5.12
C ILE A 86 -4.21 8.58 -3.85
N LEU A 87 -5.15 9.19 -3.13
CA LEU A 87 -4.88 9.88 -1.86
C LEU A 87 -4.30 8.94 -0.80
N PHE A 88 -4.84 7.71 -0.71
CA PHE A 88 -4.32 6.67 0.18
C PHE A 88 -2.88 6.29 -0.18
N ASN A 89 -2.62 5.95 -1.45
CA ASN A 89 -1.28 5.54 -1.90
C ASN A 89 -0.25 6.68 -1.72
N LEU A 90 -0.66 7.92 -1.97
CA LEU A 90 0.19 9.08 -1.73
C LEU A 90 0.53 9.22 -0.25
N GLY A 91 -0.45 9.12 0.64
CA GLY A 91 -0.22 9.20 2.09
C GLY A 91 0.72 8.11 2.61
N VAL A 92 0.55 6.87 2.13
CA VAL A 92 1.45 5.75 2.48
C VAL A 92 2.87 6.00 1.99
N ILE A 93 3.06 6.45 0.75
CA ILE A 93 4.39 6.73 0.18
C ILE A 93 5.11 7.85 0.95
N ILE A 94 4.37 8.89 1.36
CA ILE A 94 4.92 9.98 2.17
C ILE A 94 5.34 9.45 3.54
N ALA A 95 4.48 8.69 4.23
CA ALA A 95 4.79 8.13 5.54
C ALA A 95 5.97 7.14 5.51
N ALA A 96 6.13 6.40 4.40
CA ALA A 96 7.14 5.35 4.22
C ALA A 96 8.47 5.85 3.62
N THR A 97 8.75 7.15 3.67
CA THR A 97 9.96 7.74 3.08
C THR A 97 11.25 7.23 3.75
N PRO A 98 12.17 6.55 3.04
CA PRO A 98 13.31 5.85 3.65
C PRO A 98 14.63 6.65 3.70
N PHE A 99 14.61 7.95 3.40
CA PHE A 99 15.83 8.76 3.30
C PHE A 99 16.42 9.11 4.69
N GLN A 100 17.62 8.61 4.98
CA GLN A 100 18.33 8.91 6.23
C GLN A 100 18.59 10.41 6.42
N SER A 101 18.93 11.15 5.36
CA SER A 101 19.14 12.60 5.42
C SER A 101 17.89 13.37 5.85
N LEU A 102 16.71 12.81 5.64
CA LEU A 102 15.41 13.40 5.99
C LEU A 102 14.82 12.82 7.28
N GLN A 103 15.56 11.97 7.99
CA GLN A 103 15.09 11.28 9.18
C GLN A 103 14.76 12.25 10.34
N SER A 104 15.41 13.41 10.39
CA SER A 104 15.06 14.49 11.33
C SER A 104 13.62 15.02 11.13
N PHE A 105 13.08 14.91 9.92
CA PHE A 105 11.71 15.28 9.57
C PHE A 105 10.77 14.06 9.54
N SER A 106 11.23 12.88 9.95
CA SER A 106 10.42 11.65 9.96
C SER A 106 9.07 11.81 10.67
N PRO A 107 8.97 12.51 11.84
CA PRO A 107 7.68 12.75 12.48
C PRO A 107 6.71 13.55 11.59
N VAL A 108 7.22 14.51 10.82
CA VAL A 108 6.41 15.32 9.90
C VAL A 108 5.85 14.45 8.79
N PHE A 109 6.67 13.60 8.18
CA PHE A 109 6.21 12.68 7.14
C PHE A 109 5.17 11.68 7.66
N TRP A 110 5.34 11.19 8.89
CA TRP A 110 4.38 10.32 9.55
C TRP A 110 3.05 11.01 9.82
N ILE A 111 3.08 12.24 10.35
CA ILE A 111 1.87 13.01 10.65
C ILE A 111 1.13 13.35 9.34
N VAL A 112 1.84 13.88 8.35
CA VAL A 112 1.24 14.30 7.07
C VAL A 112 0.74 13.08 6.28
N GLY A 113 1.57 12.05 6.12
CA GLY A 113 1.22 10.83 5.41
C GLY A 113 0.09 10.08 6.12
N GLY A 114 0.18 9.96 7.44
CA GLY A 114 -0.85 9.33 8.28
C GLY A 114 -2.19 10.07 8.24
N ALA A 115 -2.18 11.40 8.28
CA ALA A 115 -3.39 12.20 8.15
C ALA A 115 -4.07 12.02 6.78
N LEU A 116 -3.30 11.98 5.69
CA LEU A 116 -3.82 11.70 4.35
C LEU A 116 -4.44 10.30 4.25
N VAL A 117 -3.79 9.29 4.83
CA VAL A 117 -4.30 7.93 4.89
C VAL A 117 -5.61 7.90 5.69
N ALA A 118 -5.64 8.46 6.89
CA ALA A 118 -6.84 8.51 7.73
C ALA A 118 -8.01 9.21 7.01
N LEU A 119 -7.75 10.35 6.36
CA LEU A 119 -8.74 11.08 5.58
C LEU A 119 -9.26 10.23 4.41
N SER A 120 -8.37 9.54 3.69
CA SER A 120 -8.76 8.70 2.55
C SER A 120 -9.65 7.52 2.98
N ILE A 121 -9.36 6.89 4.11
CA ILE A 121 -10.17 5.82 4.70
C ILE A 121 -11.52 6.38 5.14
N PHE A 122 -11.54 7.51 5.85
CA PHE A 122 -12.78 8.16 6.26
C PHE A 122 -13.70 8.48 5.07
N LEU A 123 -13.14 9.07 4.01
CA LEU A 123 -13.87 9.35 2.77
C LEU A 123 -14.34 8.07 2.06
N PHE A 124 -13.57 6.99 2.13
CA PHE A 124 -13.96 5.69 1.55
C PHE A 124 -15.15 5.08 2.30
N VAL A 125 -15.10 5.05 3.63
CA VAL A 125 -16.17 4.53 4.50
C VAL A 125 -17.43 5.38 4.38
N LYS A 126 -17.31 6.71 4.38
CA LYS A 126 -18.46 7.63 4.24
C LYS A 126 -19.25 7.38 2.96
N ASP A 127 -18.60 7.11 1.84
CA ASP A 127 -19.29 6.80 0.58
C ASP A 127 -19.94 5.42 0.59
N LYS A 128 -19.34 4.46 1.28
CA LYS A 128 -19.94 3.12 1.43
C LYS A 128 -21.16 3.12 2.34
N ILE A 129 -21.23 4.03 3.32
CA ILE A 129 -22.41 4.18 4.19
C ILE A 129 -23.54 4.94 3.48
N LYS A 130 -23.22 5.89 2.60
CA LYS A 130 -24.23 6.67 1.86
C LYS A 130 -24.84 5.97 0.65
N ARG A 131 -24.26 4.86 0.18
CA ARG A 131 -24.68 4.11 -1.00
C ARG A 131 -25.39 2.83 -0.59
#